data_AF-A0A7Z0HVT6-F1
#
_entry.id   AF-A0A7Z0HVT6-F1
#
_cell.length_a   1.000
_cell.length_b   1.000
_cell.length_c   1.000
_cell.angle_alpha   90.00
_cell.angle_beta   90.00
_cell.angle_gamma   90.00
#
_symmetry.space_group_name_H-M   'P 1'
#
loop_
_entity.id
_entity.type
_entity.pdbx_description
1 polymer ?
#
loop_
_entity_poly.entity_id
_entity_poly.type
_entity_poly.pdbx_seq_one_letter_code
_entity_poly.pdbx_strand_id
1 'polypeptide(L)'
;MLKKALLPLLGMLTVAIVSAWYINFSPQRTSVSTTYQYKKPSSTYQFQRLAEDNTRVTLPAAGHWQDDFSELTNTVLGLSGQFNIFSKTMDLDDRPIEGNFATQDMIRKGGSSAGHKGISYLQRSIQSNNDQATFNNDTLILGSSFKYLQPTATDGRSTINGLKLNQTPKVLRQDTDNNEYLDIDTELARLSSVSKIIANHSKNNNATVENKWGGTITIDASHIPSEDNVKYLTVKASDFPGYSLSIKGISDVEKVVITIDTSGVNNFSTGSMAFDSVSKSKNIMFNFYNIDSETNYTGNVDWQSNNKETGNAILSPEGIVTLSGIGTFNGNIVAHKYVGNNTFPTSSTFPDLELPIDRNNDVSPKLISAPDVDFGSHKMNSETSLIGNWKGNCQVSGEKSKEIKINVELAKQFTSENGSFANDVSWQLVKRDYSSGSLTTSLQDFTTTSARINYWPWQDDGTGNLLSDWSYNKEKKQYSFYDMQVSNLDTITEIGNYTATLRWTLVDSP
;
A
#
# COMPACT_ATOMS: atom_id res chain seq x y z
N MET A 1 75.51 -82.92 1.31
CA MET A 1 75.58 -81.74 0.42
C MET A 1 74.26 -81.62 -0.31
N LEU A 2 73.31 -80.97 0.36
CA LEU A 2 71.91 -80.92 -0.04
C LEU A 2 71.53 -79.44 -0.18
N LYS A 3 71.58 -78.94 -1.41
CA LYS A 3 70.69 -77.85 -1.85
C LYS A 3 69.27 -78.39 -1.73
N LYS A 4 68.35 -77.56 -1.21
CA LYS A 4 66.89 -77.77 -0.99
C LYS A 4 66.48 -78.00 0.47
N ALA A 5 66.54 -76.97 1.30
CA ALA A 5 65.78 -76.88 2.56
C ALA A 5 65.73 -75.44 3.14
N LEU A 6 65.54 -74.40 2.32
CA LEU A 6 65.38 -73.03 2.82
C LEU A 6 64.23 -72.31 2.13
N LEU A 7 63.03 -72.87 2.23
CA LEU A 7 61.78 -72.19 1.91
C LEU A 7 60.55 -72.54 2.79
N PRO A 8 60.65 -73.31 3.90
CA PRO A 8 59.55 -73.35 4.88
C PRO A 8 59.84 -72.60 6.20
N LEU A 9 61.02 -72.02 6.42
CA LEU A 9 61.35 -71.35 7.69
C LEU A 9 60.93 -69.87 7.80
N LEU A 10 60.37 -69.26 6.75
CA LEU A 10 59.76 -67.91 6.82
C LEU A 10 58.23 -67.93 6.97
N GLY A 11 57.59 -69.11 6.93
CA GLY A 11 56.13 -69.26 7.06
C GLY A 11 55.62 -69.53 8.48
N MET A 12 56.50 -69.70 9.47
CA MET A 12 56.12 -70.05 10.85
C MET A 12 56.41 -68.97 11.91
N LEU A 13 56.79 -67.75 11.51
CA LEU A 13 56.91 -66.59 12.42
C LEU A 13 55.80 -65.53 12.22
N THR A 14 54.87 -65.72 11.30
CA THR A 14 53.74 -64.80 11.04
C THR A 14 52.38 -65.30 11.54
N VAL A 15 52.28 -66.52 12.10
CA VAL A 15 51.01 -67.10 12.60
C VAL A 15 50.91 -67.09 14.15
N ALA A 16 51.99 -66.78 14.87
CA ALA A 16 52.00 -66.75 16.34
C ALA A 16 51.63 -65.40 16.98
N ILE A 17 51.41 -64.33 16.19
CA ILE A 17 50.89 -63.03 16.70
C ILE A 17 49.37 -62.87 16.39
N VAL A 18 48.78 -63.76 15.60
CA VAL A 18 47.37 -63.66 15.16
C VAL A 18 46.40 -64.45 16.05
N SER A 19 46.87 -65.22 17.03
CA SER A 19 46.04 -66.10 17.87
C SER A 19 45.77 -65.62 19.31
N ALA A 20 46.10 -64.37 19.65
CA ALA A 20 45.71 -63.75 20.93
C ALA A 20 44.55 -62.74 20.83
N TRP A 21 43.93 -62.56 19.66
CA TRP A 21 42.86 -61.57 19.44
C TRP A 21 41.60 -62.15 18.77
N TYR A 22 41.39 -63.46 18.86
CA TYR A 22 40.15 -64.11 18.43
C TYR A 22 39.52 -64.89 19.61
N ILE A 23 39.15 -64.15 20.65
CA ILE A 23 38.14 -64.61 21.60
C ILE A 23 36.81 -64.02 21.11
N ASN A 24 35.93 -64.94 20.71
CA ASN A 24 34.48 -64.82 20.57
C ASN A 24 33.88 -63.50 21.11
N PHE A 25 33.88 -62.47 20.27
CA PHE A 25 32.93 -61.38 20.36
C PHE A 25 31.91 -61.62 19.26
N SER A 26 30.77 -62.22 19.62
CA SER A 26 29.54 -61.90 18.89
C SER A 26 29.37 -60.39 18.99
N PRO A 27 29.35 -59.61 17.90
CA PRO A 27 28.75 -58.30 17.99
C PRO A 27 27.25 -58.58 18.08
N GLN A 28 26.75 -58.78 19.30
CA GLN A 28 25.45 -58.18 19.60
C GLN A 28 25.56 -56.76 19.07
N ARG A 29 24.73 -56.42 18.07
CA ARG A 29 24.57 -55.04 17.64
C ARG A 29 24.11 -54.28 18.88
N THR A 30 25.04 -53.75 19.66
CA THR A 30 24.77 -52.66 20.57
C THR A 30 24.51 -51.47 19.68
N SER A 31 23.24 -51.34 19.32
CA SER A 31 22.61 -50.06 19.03
C SER A 31 23.06 -49.11 20.13
N VAL A 32 24.08 -48.30 19.85
CA VAL A 32 24.39 -47.16 20.69
C VAL A 32 23.30 -46.16 20.35
N SER A 33 22.17 -46.29 21.04
CA SER A 33 21.13 -45.27 21.00
C SER A 33 21.79 -43.95 21.36
N THR A 34 21.66 -42.94 20.48
CA THR A 34 22.04 -41.55 20.73
C THR A 34 21.19 -40.88 21.83
N THR A 35 20.39 -41.66 22.56
CA THR A 35 19.36 -41.21 23.48
C THR A 35 19.65 -41.56 24.95
N TYR A 36 20.77 -42.21 25.31
CA TYR A 36 21.10 -42.52 26.72
C TYR A 36 22.61 -42.44 26.98
N GLN A 37 23.05 -41.81 28.08
CA GLN A 37 24.45 -41.84 28.53
C GLN A 37 24.65 -42.81 29.70
N TYR A 38 25.78 -43.53 29.68
CA TYR A 38 26.17 -44.48 30.71
C TYR A 38 26.98 -43.79 31.82
N LYS A 39 26.52 -43.88 33.07
CA LYS A 39 27.28 -43.41 34.25
C LYS A 39 27.40 -44.56 35.25
N LYS A 40 28.62 -44.92 35.65
CA LYS A 40 28.89 -45.93 36.69
C LYS A 40 29.08 -45.21 38.03
N PRO A 41 28.26 -45.52 39.05
CA PRO A 41 28.70 -46.48 40.07
C PRO A 41 27.61 -47.47 40.56
N SER A 42 28.10 -48.57 41.15
CA SER A 42 27.46 -49.68 41.89
C SER A 42 25.92 -49.88 41.84
N SER A 43 25.55 -51.01 41.22
CA SER A 43 24.46 -51.94 41.55
C SER A 43 22.98 -51.62 41.28
N THR A 44 22.64 -50.67 40.41
CA THR A 44 21.30 -50.66 39.78
C THR A 44 21.34 -50.05 38.39
N TYR A 45 20.84 -50.77 37.38
CA TYR A 45 20.75 -50.25 36.01
C TYR A 45 19.65 -49.19 35.94
N GLN A 46 20.02 -47.92 35.77
CA GLN A 46 19.07 -46.84 35.45
C GLN A 46 19.38 -46.31 34.06
N PHE A 47 18.44 -46.48 33.13
CA PHE A 47 18.48 -45.84 31.82
C PHE A 47 17.92 -44.43 31.99
N GLN A 48 18.78 -43.41 31.95
CA GLN A 48 18.34 -42.01 31.92
C GLN A 48 18.30 -41.53 30.48
N ARG A 49 17.10 -41.24 29.97
CA ARG A 49 16.89 -40.67 28.63
C ARG A 49 17.72 -39.39 28.55
N LEU A 50 18.71 -39.33 27.66
CA LEU A 50 19.21 -38.06 27.14
C LEU A 50 17.97 -37.32 26.71
N ALA A 51 17.68 -36.22 27.40
CA ALA A 51 16.61 -35.34 27.00
C ALA A 51 16.77 -35.09 25.49
N GLU A 52 15.66 -35.12 24.77
CA GLU A 52 15.64 -34.48 23.47
C GLU A 52 15.91 -33.00 23.79
N ASP A 53 17.17 -32.59 23.78
CA ASP A 53 17.63 -31.23 24.11
C ASP A 53 17.24 -30.24 23.01
N ASN A 54 16.09 -30.44 22.37
CA ASN A 54 15.42 -29.50 21.50
C ASN A 54 14.16 -29.00 22.23
N THR A 55 14.33 -28.32 23.36
CA THR A 55 13.20 -27.63 23.99
C THR A 55 12.82 -26.46 23.09
N ARG A 56 11.75 -26.64 22.31
CA ARG A 56 11.07 -25.53 21.63
C ARG A 56 10.80 -24.45 22.67
N VAL A 57 11.27 -23.24 22.39
CA VAL A 57 11.04 -22.09 23.27
C VAL A 57 9.98 -21.21 22.63
N THR A 58 8.94 -20.92 23.39
CA THR A 58 7.96 -19.91 23.02
C THR A 58 8.62 -18.54 23.16
N LEU A 59 8.80 -17.85 22.04
CA LEU A 59 9.28 -16.47 22.04
C LEU A 59 8.19 -15.53 22.57
N PRO A 60 8.55 -14.35 23.12
CA PRO A 60 7.58 -13.31 23.45
C PRO A 60 6.69 -12.97 22.26
N ALA A 61 5.42 -12.67 22.52
CA ALA A 61 4.48 -12.28 21.48
C ALA A 61 4.95 -11.03 20.73
N ALA A 62 4.76 -10.99 19.42
CA ALA A 62 5.12 -9.85 18.58
C ALA A 62 4.32 -8.60 18.91
N GLY A 63 3.05 -8.74 19.30
CA GLY A 63 2.14 -7.59 19.41
C GLY A 63 1.76 -7.10 18.02
N HIS A 64 1.51 -5.80 17.89
CA HIS A 64 1.17 -5.17 16.62
C HIS A 64 2.24 -4.15 16.22
N TRP A 65 2.42 -3.92 14.92
CA TRP A 65 3.38 -2.92 14.44
C TRP A 65 3.14 -1.51 15.01
N GLN A 66 1.90 -1.17 15.36
CA GLN A 66 1.54 0.10 15.99
C GLN A 66 2.20 0.31 17.34
N ASP A 67 2.54 -0.77 18.05
CA ASP A 67 3.22 -0.71 19.34
C ASP A 67 4.66 -0.19 19.20
N ASP A 68 5.26 -0.41 18.03
CA ASP A 68 6.62 0.00 17.70
C ASP A 68 6.68 1.27 16.83
N PHE A 69 5.62 1.54 16.05
CA PHE A 69 5.54 2.65 15.09
C PHE A 69 4.26 3.49 15.29
N SER A 70 4.18 4.17 16.43
CA SER A 70 2.98 4.91 16.85
C SER A 70 2.66 6.19 16.07
N GLU A 71 3.60 6.70 15.27
CA GLU A 71 3.50 8.00 14.59
C GLU A 71 3.21 7.91 13.08
N LEU A 72 2.75 6.75 12.59
CA LEU A 72 2.49 6.58 11.16
C LEU A 72 1.26 7.40 10.72
N THR A 73 1.53 8.44 9.92
CA THR A 73 0.56 9.32 9.28
C THR A 73 0.09 8.75 7.93
N ASN A 74 -0.91 9.37 7.30
CA ASN A 74 -1.43 8.98 5.98
C ASN A 74 -0.45 9.38 4.85
N THR A 75 0.73 8.77 4.85
CA THR A 75 1.84 9.07 3.94
C THR A 75 1.95 8.03 2.82
N VAL A 76 2.78 8.35 1.82
CA VAL A 76 3.00 7.51 0.65
C VAL A 76 3.52 6.13 1.05
N LEU A 77 4.68 6.05 1.72
CA LEU A 77 5.27 4.77 2.11
C LEU A 77 4.60 4.19 3.37
N GLY A 78 4.13 5.04 4.27
CA GLY A 78 3.41 4.59 5.48
C GLY A 78 4.25 3.60 6.28
N LEU A 79 3.68 2.43 6.60
CA LEU A 79 4.38 1.37 7.32
C LEU A 79 5.63 0.88 6.58
N SER A 80 5.57 0.75 5.26
CA SER A 80 6.75 0.33 4.48
C SER A 80 7.93 1.31 4.56
N GLY A 81 7.67 2.59 4.88
CA GLY A 81 8.70 3.60 5.10
C GLY A 81 9.59 3.32 6.31
N GLN A 82 9.13 2.47 7.24
CA GLN A 82 9.91 2.04 8.42
C GLN A 82 10.94 0.96 8.08
N PHE A 83 10.90 0.39 6.87
CA PHE A 83 11.79 -0.69 6.43
C PHE A 83 12.62 -0.26 5.22
N ASN A 84 13.93 -0.46 5.26
CA ASN A 84 14.78 -0.23 4.08
C ASN A 84 14.37 -1.11 2.90
N ILE A 85 13.90 -2.32 3.18
CA ILE A 85 13.35 -3.23 2.17
C ILE A 85 12.00 -3.73 2.67
N PHE A 86 10.93 -3.42 1.93
CA PHE A 86 9.60 -3.98 2.12
C PHE A 86 9.24 -4.79 0.89
N SER A 87 9.12 -6.10 1.02
CA SER A 87 8.80 -6.94 -0.14
C SER A 87 8.07 -8.22 0.19
N LYS A 88 7.39 -8.83 -0.78
CA LYS A 88 6.81 -10.16 -0.58
C LYS A 88 7.90 -11.22 -0.52
N THR A 89 8.85 -11.17 -1.45
CA THR A 89 9.98 -12.10 -1.51
C THR A 89 11.31 -11.36 -1.58
N MET A 90 12.26 -11.78 -0.75
CA MET A 90 13.66 -11.34 -0.82
C MET A 90 14.53 -12.48 -1.32
N ASP A 91 15.25 -12.27 -2.42
CA ASP A 91 16.24 -13.19 -2.98
C ASP A 91 17.63 -12.58 -2.82
N LEU A 92 18.35 -13.07 -1.82
CA LEU A 92 19.61 -12.51 -1.36
C LEU A 92 20.78 -13.37 -1.79
N ASP A 93 21.78 -12.72 -2.36
CA ASP A 93 23.09 -13.32 -2.57
C ASP A 93 23.96 -13.23 -1.30
N ASP A 94 25.23 -13.60 -1.41
CA ASP A 94 26.19 -13.79 -0.33
C ASP A 94 26.68 -12.50 0.38
N ARG A 95 25.87 -11.44 0.38
CA ARG A 95 26.26 -10.11 0.83
C ARG A 95 25.32 -9.51 1.88
N PRO A 96 25.81 -8.57 2.72
CA PRO A 96 25.07 -8.13 3.89
C PRO A 96 23.99 -7.09 3.54
N ILE A 97 22.88 -7.12 4.27
CA ILE A 97 21.92 -6.01 4.33
C ILE A 97 22.22 -5.23 5.61
N GLU A 98 22.62 -3.97 5.48
CA GLU A 98 22.88 -3.09 6.64
C GLU A 98 21.58 -2.45 7.17
N GLY A 99 20.58 -2.24 6.30
CA GLY A 99 19.25 -1.77 6.69
C GLY A 99 18.38 -2.83 7.38
N ASN A 100 17.16 -2.47 7.76
CA ASN A 100 16.13 -3.43 8.18
C ASN A 100 15.23 -3.88 7.02
N PHE A 101 14.43 -4.91 7.24
CA PHE A 101 13.54 -5.44 6.21
C PHE A 101 12.22 -5.97 6.78
N ALA A 102 11.18 -6.00 5.94
CA ALA A 102 9.99 -6.80 6.13
C ALA A 102 9.78 -7.67 4.89
N THR A 103 9.72 -8.99 5.08
CA THR A 103 9.46 -9.93 3.98
C THR A 103 8.63 -11.14 4.35
N GLN A 104 7.86 -11.66 3.39
CA GLN A 104 7.09 -12.87 3.61
C GLN A 104 7.99 -14.09 3.50
N ASP A 105 8.73 -14.17 2.40
CA ASP A 105 9.70 -15.24 2.15
C ASP A 105 11.09 -14.68 1.91
N MET A 106 12.08 -15.37 2.46
CA MET A 106 13.49 -15.09 2.23
C MET A 106 14.16 -16.29 1.57
N ILE A 107 14.77 -16.06 0.41
CA ILE A 107 15.69 -16.99 -0.26
C ILE A 107 17.09 -16.42 -0.07
N ARG A 108 18.01 -17.24 0.44
CA ARG A 108 19.35 -16.82 0.80
C ARG A 108 20.39 -17.75 0.22
N LYS A 109 21.36 -17.16 -0.48
CA LYS A 109 22.54 -17.84 -1.00
C LYS A 109 23.72 -17.42 -0.14
N GLY A 110 24.20 -18.36 0.69
CA GLY A 110 25.40 -18.19 1.51
C GLY A 110 25.21 -17.50 2.87
N GLY A 111 26.31 -16.96 3.42
CA GLY A 111 26.55 -16.75 4.86
C GLY A 111 26.44 -15.31 5.39
N SER A 112 26.14 -14.30 4.57
CA SER A 112 26.15 -12.87 4.93
C SER A 112 25.12 -12.42 6.00
N SER A 113 25.24 -11.24 6.61
CA SER A 113 24.23 -10.77 7.57
C SER A 113 22.96 -10.24 6.90
N ALA A 114 21.79 -10.68 7.35
CA ALA A 114 20.51 -10.10 6.99
C ALA A 114 20.05 -9.13 8.09
N GLY A 115 20.21 -7.85 7.80
CA GLY A 115 19.79 -6.73 8.63
C GLY A 115 20.72 -6.44 9.81
N HIS A 116 20.99 -5.16 10.06
CA HIS A 116 21.98 -4.70 11.04
C HIS A 116 21.42 -3.76 12.12
N LYS A 117 20.34 -3.04 11.85
CA LYS A 117 19.80 -2.02 12.77
C LYS A 117 18.29 -1.95 12.66
N GLY A 118 17.61 -1.67 13.76
CA GLY A 118 16.15 -1.51 13.79
C GLY A 118 15.38 -2.83 13.89
N ILE A 119 14.10 -2.77 13.53
CA ILE A 119 13.16 -3.90 13.57
C ILE A 119 13.10 -4.53 12.19
N SER A 120 13.36 -5.84 12.10
CA SER A 120 13.10 -6.62 10.89
C SER A 120 12.01 -7.66 11.13
N TYR A 121 11.22 -7.94 10.10
CA TYR A 121 10.10 -8.88 10.13
C TYR A 121 10.22 -9.92 9.02
N LEU A 122 9.91 -11.16 9.38
CA LEU A 122 9.93 -12.30 8.49
C LEU A 122 8.70 -13.16 8.74
N GLN A 123 7.72 -13.08 7.84
CA GLN A 123 6.37 -13.59 8.09
C GLN A 123 6.24 -15.10 7.92
N ARG A 124 6.88 -15.71 6.92
CA ARG A 124 6.54 -17.10 6.53
C ARG A 124 7.69 -18.08 6.42
N SER A 125 8.72 -17.79 5.62
CA SER A 125 9.74 -18.81 5.34
C SER A 125 11.16 -18.26 5.11
N ILE A 126 12.15 -19.09 5.41
CA ILE A 126 13.55 -18.90 4.99
C ILE A 126 14.00 -20.16 4.26
N GLN A 127 14.54 -20.00 3.06
CA GLN A 127 15.26 -21.01 2.33
C GLN A 127 16.72 -20.59 2.24
N SER A 128 17.62 -21.47 2.65
CA SER A 128 19.06 -21.21 2.63
C SER A 128 19.80 -22.44 2.12
N ASN A 129 20.79 -22.23 1.26
CA ASN A 129 21.75 -23.27 0.87
C ASN A 129 22.91 -23.42 1.88
N ASN A 130 22.94 -22.58 2.91
CA ASN A 130 23.87 -22.61 4.03
C ASN A 130 23.13 -23.05 5.31
N ASP A 131 23.81 -23.78 6.19
CA ASP A 131 23.26 -24.22 7.48
C ASP A 131 23.22 -23.09 8.52
N GLN A 132 23.78 -21.92 8.17
CA GLN A 132 23.92 -20.77 9.05
C GLN A 132 23.27 -19.50 8.50
N ALA A 133 22.70 -18.72 9.42
CA ALA A 133 22.18 -17.39 9.17
C ALA A 133 22.68 -16.39 10.23
N THR A 134 22.88 -15.15 9.82
CA THR A 134 23.29 -14.05 10.70
C THR A 134 22.24 -12.95 10.60
N PHE A 135 21.62 -12.60 11.73
CA PHE A 135 20.68 -11.48 11.82
C PHE A 135 21.20 -10.54 12.91
N ASN A 136 21.61 -9.32 12.52
CA ASN A 136 22.25 -8.36 13.42
C ASN A 136 21.29 -7.25 13.88
N ASN A 137 20.01 -7.34 13.51
CA ASN A 137 18.96 -6.40 13.88
C ASN A 137 18.85 -6.20 15.39
N ASP A 138 18.39 -5.01 15.80
CA ASP A 138 18.04 -4.75 17.20
C ASP A 138 16.86 -5.64 17.62
N THR A 139 15.86 -5.77 16.74
CA THR A 139 14.75 -6.70 16.93
C THR A 139 14.52 -7.51 15.66
N LEU A 140 14.36 -8.82 15.82
CA LEU A 140 13.84 -9.70 14.76
C LEU A 140 12.49 -10.25 15.21
N ILE A 141 11.48 -10.04 14.38
CA ILE A 141 10.13 -10.56 14.57
C ILE A 141 9.89 -11.67 13.56
N LEU A 142 9.46 -12.82 14.05
CA LEU A 142 9.19 -14.00 13.24
C LEU A 142 7.70 -14.24 13.16
N GLY A 143 7.20 -14.68 12.02
CA GLY A 143 5.83 -15.17 11.93
C GLY A 143 5.61 -16.49 12.67
N SER A 144 4.35 -16.84 12.82
CA SER A 144 3.89 -18.00 13.61
C SER A 144 4.37 -19.35 13.04
N SER A 145 4.72 -19.39 11.75
CA SER A 145 5.24 -20.57 11.05
C SER A 145 6.66 -20.97 11.50
N PHE A 146 7.42 -20.07 12.12
CA PHE A 146 8.80 -20.32 12.49
C PHE A 146 8.94 -21.15 13.77
N LYS A 147 9.98 -21.98 13.82
CA LYS A 147 10.35 -22.77 14.99
C LYS A 147 11.69 -22.28 15.51
N TYR A 148 11.68 -21.64 16.67
CA TYR A 148 12.88 -21.26 17.39
C TYR A 148 13.29 -22.35 18.39
N LEU A 149 14.55 -22.78 18.33
CA LEU A 149 15.17 -23.69 19.29
C LEU A 149 16.35 -22.99 19.96
N GLN A 150 16.47 -23.13 21.28
CA GLN A 150 17.62 -22.62 22.03
C GLN A 150 18.91 -23.41 21.72
N PRO A 151 20.09 -22.86 22.09
CA PRO A 151 21.36 -23.54 21.89
C PRO A 151 21.41 -24.89 22.60
N THR A 152 21.89 -25.92 21.91
CA THR A 152 22.16 -27.23 22.54
C THR A 152 23.57 -27.26 23.11
N ALA A 153 23.83 -28.16 24.07
CA ALA A 153 25.16 -28.35 24.66
C ALA A 153 26.23 -28.77 23.64
N THR A 154 25.83 -29.34 22.49
CA THR A 154 26.73 -29.81 21.42
C THR A 154 26.98 -28.78 20.31
N ASP A 155 25.98 -27.96 19.95
CA ASP A 155 26.11 -27.01 18.83
C ASP A 155 26.32 -25.55 19.29
N GLY A 156 25.99 -25.22 20.55
CA GLY A 156 26.22 -23.89 21.13
C GLY A 156 25.50 -22.71 20.45
N ARG A 157 24.60 -22.97 19.49
CA ARG A 157 23.87 -21.94 18.73
C ARG A 157 22.38 -22.23 18.66
N SER A 158 21.56 -21.18 18.82
CA SER A 158 20.10 -21.25 18.59
C SER A 158 19.81 -21.51 17.11
N THR A 159 18.61 -22.01 16.81
CA THR A 159 18.17 -22.21 15.42
C THR A 159 16.80 -21.62 15.14
N ILE A 160 16.58 -21.19 13.89
CA ILE A 160 15.27 -20.84 13.32
C ILE A 160 14.98 -21.81 12.18
N ASN A 161 13.95 -22.64 12.30
CA ASN A 161 13.64 -23.71 11.34
C ASN A 161 14.85 -24.61 11.01
N GLY A 162 15.73 -24.84 11.98
CA GLY A 162 16.95 -25.63 11.81
C GLY A 162 18.16 -24.87 11.24
N LEU A 163 18.02 -23.60 10.84
CA LEU A 163 19.14 -22.74 10.46
C LEU A 163 19.84 -22.20 11.70
N LYS A 164 21.14 -22.46 11.83
CA LYS A 164 21.98 -22.04 12.97
C LYS A 164 22.17 -20.53 12.95
N LEU A 165 21.87 -19.87 14.06
CA LEU A 165 22.12 -18.45 14.23
C LEU A 165 23.58 -18.23 14.66
N ASN A 166 24.38 -17.64 13.77
CA ASN A 166 25.76 -17.26 14.07
C ASN A 166 25.83 -16.08 15.04
N GLN A 167 24.80 -15.24 14.99
CA GLN A 167 24.58 -14.15 15.91
C GLN A 167 23.08 -14.11 16.21
N THR A 168 22.73 -14.03 17.49
CA THR A 168 21.33 -13.89 17.92
C THR A 168 20.99 -12.41 17.99
N PRO A 169 19.84 -11.98 17.41
CA PRO A 169 19.33 -10.62 17.57
C PRO A 169 19.19 -10.23 19.05
N LYS A 170 19.27 -8.93 19.37
CA LYS A 170 19.16 -8.48 20.78
C LYS A 170 17.78 -8.81 21.35
N VAL A 171 16.74 -8.63 20.53
CA VAL A 171 15.35 -8.96 20.86
C VAL A 171 14.79 -9.89 19.78
N LEU A 172 14.12 -10.95 20.23
CA LEU A 172 13.35 -11.87 19.39
C LEU A 172 11.90 -11.87 19.87
N ARG A 173 10.98 -11.63 18.94
CA ARG A 173 9.53 -11.81 19.17
C ARG A 173 8.94 -12.70 18.08
N GLN A 174 7.77 -13.25 18.34
CA GLN A 174 7.07 -14.10 17.40
C GLN A 174 5.57 -13.84 17.38
N ASP A 175 4.98 -13.86 16.20
CA ASP A 175 3.53 -13.83 16.02
C ASP A 175 2.87 -14.99 16.77
N THR A 176 1.66 -14.75 17.25
CA THR A 176 0.83 -15.78 17.86
C THR A 176 -0.20 -16.30 16.86
N ASP A 177 -0.75 -17.48 17.10
CA ASP A 177 -1.84 -18.02 16.28
C ASP A 177 -3.00 -16.99 16.24
N ASN A 178 -3.24 -16.41 15.05
CA ASN A 178 -4.22 -15.34 14.75
C ASN A 178 -3.82 -13.89 15.08
N ASN A 179 -2.56 -13.61 15.42
CA ASN A 179 -2.09 -12.23 15.54
C ASN A 179 -0.75 -12.05 14.82
N GLU A 180 -0.83 -11.55 13.59
CA GLU A 180 0.35 -11.21 12.78
C GLU A 180 0.81 -9.80 13.12
N TYR A 181 2.12 -9.63 13.31
CA TYR A 181 2.72 -8.33 13.58
C TYR A 181 2.41 -7.31 12.48
N LEU A 182 2.50 -7.74 11.22
CA LEU A 182 2.03 -7.02 10.03
C LEU A 182 1.67 -8.01 8.91
N ASP A 183 0.70 -7.62 8.08
CA ASP A 183 0.31 -8.33 6.86
C ASP A 183 0.93 -7.66 5.63
N ILE A 184 1.89 -8.35 5.00
CA ILE A 184 2.63 -7.84 3.85
C ILE A 184 1.74 -7.72 2.61
N ASP A 185 0.79 -8.64 2.40
CA ASP A 185 -0.07 -8.61 1.23
C ASP A 185 -1.04 -7.43 1.29
N THR A 186 -1.59 -7.16 2.48
CA THR A 186 -2.45 -5.99 2.72
C THR A 186 -1.69 -4.67 2.48
N GLU A 187 -0.47 -4.54 2.99
CA GLU A 187 0.32 -3.31 2.81
C GLU A 187 0.80 -3.14 1.36
N LEU A 188 1.17 -4.21 0.65
CA LEU A 188 1.47 -4.13 -0.79
C LEU A 188 0.25 -3.70 -1.60
N ALA A 189 -0.95 -4.20 -1.28
CA ALA A 189 -2.18 -3.77 -1.94
C ALA A 189 -2.49 -2.27 -1.70
N ARG A 190 -2.24 -1.77 -0.48
CA ARG A 190 -2.32 -0.33 -0.18
C ARG A 190 -1.33 0.45 -1.04
N LEU A 191 -0.07 0.01 -1.08
CA LEU A 191 1.00 0.66 -1.85
C LEU A 191 0.73 0.63 -3.37
N SER A 192 0.12 -0.42 -3.89
CA SER A 192 -0.38 -0.51 -5.27
C SER A 192 -1.46 0.54 -5.56
N SER A 193 -2.32 0.85 -4.59
CA SER A 193 -3.31 1.92 -4.72
C SER A 193 -2.65 3.31 -4.65
N VAL A 194 -1.67 3.49 -3.76
CA VAL A 194 -0.89 4.74 -3.63
C VAL A 194 -0.08 5.03 -4.89
N SER A 195 0.57 4.03 -5.48
CA SER A 195 1.31 4.15 -6.73
C SER A 195 0.44 4.69 -7.87
N LYS A 196 -0.81 4.20 -7.96
CA LYS A 196 -1.83 4.72 -8.89
C LYS A 196 -2.18 6.18 -8.61
N ILE A 197 -2.40 6.55 -7.34
CA ILE A 197 -2.70 7.95 -6.95
C ILE A 197 -1.56 8.87 -7.41
N ILE A 198 -0.31 8.52 -7.12
CA ILE A 198 0.87 9.29 -7.52
C ILE A 198 0.96 9.42 -9.04
N ALA A 199 0.79 8.31 -9.77
CA ALA A 199 0.86 8.32 -11.23
C ALA A 199 -0.25 9.17 -11.86
N ASN A 200 -1.48 9.06 -11.34
CA ASN A 200 -2.59 9.89 -11.80
C ASN A 200 -2.38 11.37 -11.53
N HIS A 201 -1.80 11.72 -10.38
CA HIS A 201 -1.46 13.09 -10.03
C HIS A 201 -0.37 13.67 -10.95
N SER A 202 0.65 12.87 -11.29
CA SER A 202 1.77 13.33 -12.10
C SER A 202 1.57 13.22 -13.62
N LYS A 203 0.53 12.52 -14.11
CA LYS A 203 0.41 12.12 -15.54
C LYS A 203 0.49 13.26 -16.56
N ASN A 204 0.04 14.45 -16.17
CA ASN A 204 0.07 15.64 -17.02
C ASN A 204 1.32 16.52 -16.81
N ASN A 205 2.09 16.25 -15.76
CA ASN A 205 3.32 16.95 -15.42
C ASN A 205 4.52 16.31 -16.13
N ASN A 206 4.49 16.31 -17.46
CA ASN A 206 5.57 15.75 -18.25
C ASN A 206 6.82 16.64 -18.14
N ALA A 207 7.92 16.08 -17.62
CA ALA A 207 9.19 16.78 -17.60
C ALA A 207 9.82 16.80 -19.00
N THR A 208 10.61 17.84 -19.28
CA THR A 208 11.38 17.86 -20.52
C THR A 208 12.64 17.05 -20.30
N VAL A 209 12.86 16.01 -21.11
CA VAL A 209 14.04 15.15 -20.99
C VAL A 209 15.01 15.45 -22.13
N GLU A 210 16.22 15.86 -21.78
CA GLU A 210 17.32 16.04 -22.72
C GLU A 210 18.39 14.96 -22.48
N ASN A 211 18.76 14.24 -23.53
CA ASN A 211 19.92 13.36 -23.51
C ASN A 211 21.09 14.06 -24.22
N LYS A 212 22.06 14.53 -23.44
CA LYS A 212 23.24 15.22 -24.00
C LYS A 212 24.27 14.21 -24.48
N TRP A 213 24.93 14.56 -25.58
CA TRP A 213 26.09 13.82 -26.10
C TRP A 213 27.12 13.63 -24.98
N GLY A 214 27.42 12.39 -24.62
CA GLY A 214 28.19 12.04 -23.41
C GLY A 214 27.40 11.26 -22.34
N GLY A 215 26.10 11.05 -22.54
CA GLY A 215 25.28 10.11 -21.76
C GLY A 215 24.78 10.64 -20.42
N THR A 216 24.64 11.96 -20.27
CA THR A 216 23.92 12.58 -19.15
C THR A 216 22.47 12.83 -19.56
N ILE A 217 21.55 12.31 -18.75
CA ILE A 217 20.12 12.61 -18.84
C ILE A 217 19.84 13.81 -17.96
N THR A 218 19.24 14.84 -18.57
CA THR A 218 18.75 16.01 -17.86
C THR A 218 17.23 15.98 -17.85
N ILE A 219 16.63 15.87 -16.67
CA ILE A 219 15.19 16.03 -16.45
C ILE A 219 14.96 17.48 -16.04
N ASP A 220 14.33 18.28 -16.89
CA ASP A 220 13.96 19.66 -16.57
C ASP A 220 12.53 19.72 -16.02
N ALA A 221 12.44 20.02 -14.72
CA ALA A 221 11.19 20.19 -13.98
C ALA A 221 10.90 21.66 -13.64
N SER A 222 11.55 22.62 -14.31
CA SER A 222 11.39 24.05 -14.03
C SER A 222 9.98 24.59 -14.28
N HIS A 223 9.26 24.04 -15.27
CA HIS A 223 7.87 24.40 -15.58
C HIS A 223 6.84 23.65 -14.72
N ILE A 224 7.25 22.66 -13.94
CA ILE A 224 6.35 21.84 -13.12
C ILE A 224 6.13 22.54 -11.78
N PRO A 225 4.88 22.79 -11.35
CA PRO A 225 4.61 23.43 -10.07
C PRO A 225 5.03 22.52 -8.90
N SER A 226 5.31 23.16 -7.77
CA SER A 226 5.60 22.48 -6.51
C SER A 226 4.38 22.53 -5.62
N GLU A 227 4.08 21.41 -4.97
CA GLU A 227 2.96 21.24 -4.05
C GLU A 227 3.52 20.76 -2.71
N ASP A 228 3.37 21.57 -1.67
CA ASP A 228 3.86 21.26 -0.32
C ASP A 228 5.36 20.87 -0.29
N ASN A 229 6.16 21.57 -1.12
CA ASN A 229 7.59 21.32 -1.36
C ASN A 229 7.90 19.98 -2.06
N VAL A 230 6.96 19.44 -2.82
CA VAL A 230 7.14 18.24 -3.64
C VAL A 230 6.81 18.54 -5.09
N LYS A 231 7.71 18.16 -6.01
CA LYS A 231 7.43 18.15 -7.45
C LYS A 231 7.07 16.75 -7.91
N TYR A 232 5.85 16.59 -8.41
CA TYR A 232 5.35 15.36 -9.02
C TYR A 232 5.46 15.45 -10.53
N LEU A 233 6.24 14.56 -11.14
CA LEU A 233 6.51 14.58 -12.57
C LEU A 233 6.47 13.20 -13.20
N THR A 234 6.25 13.16 -14.51
CA THR A 234 6.23 11.93 -15.30
C THR A 234 7.35 11.94 -16.34
N VAL A 235 8.02 10.80 -16.49
CA VAL A 235 9.07 10.54 -17.48
C VAL A 235 8.86 9.16 -18.08
N LYS A 236 9.04 8.99 -19.40
CA LYS A 236 8.98 7.66 -20.02
C LYS A 236 10.18 6.81 -19.64
N ALA A 237 9.95 5.52 -19.42
CA ALA A 237 11.01 4.55 -19.18
C ALA A 237 12.09 4.56 -20.28
N SER A 238 11.70 4.81 -21.54
CA SER A 238 12.62 4.93 -22.69
C SER A 238 13.58 6.11 -22.62
N ASP A 239 13.26 7.14 -21.84
CA ASP A 239 14.01 8.40 -21.78
C ASP A 239 15.04 8.39 -20.63
N PHE A 240 15.01 7.33 -19.81
CA PHE A 240 15.86 7.15 -18.64
C PHE A 240 17.22 6.39 -18.82
N PRO A 241 17.59 5.75 -19.95
CA PRO A 241 18.89 5.08 -20.05
C PRO A 241 20.06 6.07 -20.25
N GLY A 242 20.97 6.15 -19.26
CA GLY A 242 22.14 7.04 -19.30
C GLY A 242 23.16 6.78 -18.18
N TYR A 243 24.36 7.37 -18.28
CA TYR A 243 25.45 7.24 -17.31
C TYR A 243 25.37 8.24 -16.15
N SER A 244 24.61 9.33 -16.33
CA SER A 244 24.44 10.36 -15.29
C SER A 244 23.03 10.93 -15.32
N LEU A 245 22.48 11.28 -14.16
CA LEU A 245 21.20 11.93 -13.97
C LEU A 245 21.37 13.32 -13.33
N SER A 246 20.82 14.33 -14.01
CA SER A 246 20.70 15.70 -13.55
C SER A 246 19.23 16.11 -13.57
N ILE A 247 18.71 16.64 -12.46
CA ILE A 247 17.36 17.16 -12.39
C ILE A 247 17.40 18.67 -12.12
N LYS A 248 16.83 19.45 -13.03
CA LYS A 248 16.80 20.92 -12.97
C LYS A 248 15.45 21.43 -12.49
N GLY A 249 15.47 22.68 -12.00
CA GLY A 249 14.24 23.36 -11.59
C GLY A 249 13.69 22.87 -10.26
N ILE A 250 14.55 22.32 -9.39
CA ILE A 250 14.23 21.91 -8.02
C ILE A 250 15.01 22.81 -7.07
N SER A 251 14.33 23.40 -6.09
CA SER A 251 14.92 24.21 -5.04
C SER A 251 15.58 23.36 -3.94
N ASP A 252 16.26 23.99 -2.99
CA ASP A 252 17.00 23.30 -1.92
C ASP A 252 16.14 22.60 -0.87
N VAL A 253 14.87 23.02 -0.74
CA VAL A 253 13.92 22.47 0.22
C VAL A 253 12.95 21.46 -0.40
N GLU A 254 12.99 21.30 -1.72
CA GLU A 254 12.05 20.47 -2.46
C GLU A 254 12.49 19.01 -2.56
N LYS A 255 11.49 18.12 -2.49
CA LYS A 255 11.61 16.69 -2.81
C LYS A 255 11.02 16.43 -4.20
N VAL A 256 11.38 15.29 -4.79
CA VAL A 256 10.95 14.94 -6.16
C VAL A 256 10.30 13.57 -6.17
N VAL A 257 9.16 13.46 -6.84
CA VAL A 257 8.49 12.19 -7.14
C VAL A 257 8.43 12.04 -8.65
N ILE A 258 9.10 11.01 -9.16
CA ILE A 258 9.18 10.70 -10.58
C ILE A 258 8.36 9.45 -10.84
N THR A 259 7.23 9.61 -11.52
CA THR A 259 6.54 8.47 -12.13
C THR A 259 7.28 8.08 -13.40
N ILE A 260 7.88 6.89 -13.37
CA ILE A 260 8.45 6.23 -14.53
C ILE A 260 7.30 5.54 -15.28
N ASP A 261 6.90 6.11 -16.41
CA ASP A 261 5.91 5.52 -17.29
C ASP A 261 6.50 4.30 -18.00
N THR A 262 6.04 3.13 -17.58
CA THR A 262 6.50 1.82 -18.05
C THR A 262 5.69 1.27 -19.22
N SER A 263 4.82 2.09 -19.81
CA SER A 263 4.00 1.69 -20.96
C SER A 263 4.86 1.11 -22.09
N GLY A 264 4.57 -0.13 -22.48
CA GLY A 264 5.30 -0.86 -23.52
C GLY A 264 6.68 -1.41 -23.12
N VAL A 265 7.08 -1.33 -21.84
CA VAL A 265 8.40 -1.75 -21.37
C VAL A 265 8.29 -2.89 -20.36
N ASN A 266 8.93 -4.03 -20.62
CA ASN A 266 8.95 -5.16 -19.67
C ASN A 266 10.16 -5.18 -18.72
N ASN A 267 11.22 -4.45 -19.07
CA ASN A 267 12.42 -4.33 -18.26
C ASN A 267 12.91 -2.88 -18.29
N PHE A 268 13.06 -2.29 -17.12
CA PHE A 268 13.72 -1.01 -16.93
C PHE A 268 15.10 -1.25 -16.34
N SER A 269 16.11 -0.53 -16.82
CA SER A 269 17.44 -0.51 -16.20
C SER A 269 17.96 0.92 -16.18
N THR A 270 18.52 1.33 -15.04
CA THR A 270 19.22 2.61 -14.96
C THR A 270 20.56 2.57 -15.71
N GLY A 271 21.11 1.37 -15.95
CA GLY A 271 22.54 1.20 -16.22
C GLY A 271 23.40 1.80 -15.08
N SER A 272 24.71 1.94 -15.31
CA SER A 272 25.67 2.52 -14.36
C SER A 272 25.48 4.03 -14.18
N MET A 273 24.34 4.43 -13.61
CA MET A 273 23.93 5.82 -13.49
C MET A 273 24.50 6.47 -12.22
N ALA A 274 25.16 7.61 -12.37
CA ALA A 274 25.55 8.48 -11.26
C ALA A 274 24.61 9.69 -11.14
N PHE A 275 24.36 10.19 -9.93
CA PHE A 275 23.67 11.47 -9.76
C PHE A 275 24.68 12.61 -9.83
N ASP A 276 24.32 13.72 -10.51
CA ASP A 276 25.12 14.93 -10.48
C ASP A 276 25.12 15.59 -9.09
N SER A 277 25.93 16.63 -8.89
CA SER A 277 26.12 17.23 -7.57
C SER A 277 24.87 17.86 -6.97
N VAL A 278 23.92 18.28 -7.81
CA VAL A 278 22.65 18.90 -7.37
C VAL A 278 21.64 17.81 -7.04
N SER A 279 21.51 16.80 -7.89
CA SER A 279 20.50 15.74 -7.77
C SER A 279 20.86 14.76 -6.65
N LYS A 280 22.17 14.52 -6.41
CA LYS A 280 22.62 13.65 -5.32
C LYS A 280 22.25 14.17 -3.93
N SER A 281 21.99 15.47 -3.79
CA SER A 281 21.58 16.10 -2.52
C SER A 281 20.06 16.23 -2.37
N LYS A 282 19.26 15.66 -3.29
CA LYS A 282 17.80 15.66 -3.23
C LYS A 282 17.26 14.30 -2.83
N ASN A 283 16.17 14.29 -2.06
CA ASN A 283 15.38 13.09 -1.85
C ASN A 283 14.48 12.84 -3.06
N ILE A 284 14.66 11.69 -3.71
CA ILE A 284 13.91 11.32 -4.92
C ILE A 284 13.17 10.01 -4.69
N MET A 285 11.88 10.01 -5.00
CA MET A 285 11.07 8.80 -5.08
C MET A 285 10.81 8.45 -6.54
N PHE A 286 11.04 7.19 -6.89
CA PHE A 286 10.77 6.61 -8.20
C PHE A 286 9.55 5.70 -8.11
N ASN A 287 8.45 6.11 -8.73
CA ASN A 287 7.21 5.36 -8.81
C ASN A 287 7.11 4.64 -10.16
N PHE A 288 7.02 3.31 -10.16
CA PHE A 288 6.95 2.52 -11.40
C PHE A 288 5.50 2.15 -11.71
N TYR A 289 4.95 2.75 -12.77
CA TYR A 289 3.54 2.59 -13.12
C TYR A 289 3.36 2.55 -14.64
N ASN A 290 2.36 1.81 -15.12
CA ASN A 290 2.02 1.76 -16.54
C ASN A 290 0.83 2.70 -16.78
N ILE A 291 1.10 3.86 -17.38
CA ILE A 291 0.08 4.91 -17.56
C ILE A 291 -0.96 4.50 -18.61
N ASP A 292 -0.54 3.89 -19.72
CA ASP A 292 -1.44 3.54 -20.83
C ASP A 292 -2.51 2.51 -20.42
N SER A 293 -2.13 1.54 -19.59
CA SER A 293 -3.05 0.50 -19.08
C SER A 293 -3.63 0.80 -17.71
N GLU A 294 -3.21 1.88 -17.07
CA GLU A 294 -3.52 2.23 -15.68
C GLU A 294 -3.31 1.07 -14.68
N THR A 295 -2.13 0.43 -14.73
CA THR A 295 -1.78 -0.67 -13.83
C THR A 295 -0.42 -0.49 -13.18
N ASN A 296 -0.23 -1.13 -12.02
CA ASN A 296 1.08 -1.20 -11.37
C ASN A 296 2.08 -1.97 -12.23
N TYR A 297 3.34 -1.54 -12.22
CA TYR A 297 4.37 -2.19 -13.00
C TYR A 297 4.71 -3.58 -12.45
N THR A 298 4.60 -4.61 -13.29
CA THR A 298 4.91 -6.01 -12.95
C THR A 298 6.24 -6.51 -13.53
N GLY A 299 6.97 -5.65 -14.23
CA GLY A 299 8.23 -6.00 -14.90
C GLY A 299 9.44 -5.94 -13.96
N ASN A 300 10.63 -5.98 -14.57
CA ASN A 300 11.89 -5.91 -13.83
C ASN A 300 12.44 -4.48 -13.79
N VAL A 301 12.81 -4.02 -12.61
CA VAL A 301 13.57 -2.79 -12.35
C VAL A 301 14.99 -3.19 -11.96
N ASP A 302 15.94 -2.97 -12.86
CA ASP A 302 17.35 -3.18 -12.61
C ASP A 302 18.05 -1.87 -12.23
N TRP A 303 18.31 -1.71 -10.94
CA TRP A 303 18.86 -0.50 -10.35
C TRP A 303 20.37 -0.63 -10.13
N GLN A 304 21.13 0.09 -10.97
CA GLN A 304 22.59 0.10 -11.00
C GLN A 304 23.14 1.49 -10.66
N SER A 305 22.51 2.21 -9.74
CA SER A 305 22.94 3.56 -9.36
C SER A 305 23.66 3.61 -8.01
N ASN A 306 24.68 4.47 -7.94
CA ASN A 306 25.40 4.79 -6.72
C ASN A 306 24.91 6.12 -6.15
N ASN A 307 24.07 6.07 -5.12
CA ASN A 307 23.72 7.24 -4.32
C ASN A 307 23.87 6.94 -2.83
N LYS A 308 24.83 7.60 -2.19
CA LYS A 308 25.14 7.44 -0.77
C LYS A 308 24.70 8.62 0.08
N GLU A 309 24.48 9.79 -0.52
CA GLU A 309 24.39 11.06 0.20
C GLU A 309 22.98 11.32 0.72
N THR A 310 21.94 10.90 0.00
CA THR A 310 20.54 11.14 0.34
C THR A 310 19.70 9.88 0.27
N GLY A 311 18.66 9.83 1.11
CA GLY A 311 17.67 8.75 1.09
C GLY A 311 16.75 8.90 -0.11
N ASN A 312 16.68 7.86 -0.95
CA ASN A 312 15.76 7.75 -2.08
C ASN A 312 14.73 6.63 -1.85
N ALA A 313 13.65 6.63 -2.61
CA ALA A 313 12.65 5.58 -2.55
C ALA A 313 12.42 4.95 -3.93
N ILE A 314 12.29 3.62 -3.98
CA ILE A 314 11.80 2.88 -5.13
C ILE A 314 10.44 2.30 -4.74
N LEU A 315 9.39 2.69 -5.46
CA LEU A 315 8.02 2.20 -5.27
C LEU A 315 7.62 1.37 -6.50
N SER A 316 7.68 0.04 -6.37
CA SER A 316 7.29 -0.93 -7.41
C SER A 316 6.56 -2.13 -6.79
N PRO A 317 5.37 -1.92 -6.18
CA PRO A 317 4.73 -2.90 -5.29
C PRO A 317 4.40 -4.24 -5.96
N GLU A 318 4.18 -4.26 -7.28
CA GLU A 318 3.93 -5.49 -8.06
C GLU A 318 5.14 -5.95 -8.89
N GLY A 319 6.26 -5.22 -8.85
CA GLY A 319 7.42 -5.44 -9.71
C GLY A 319 8.56 -6.19 -9.02
N ILE A 320 9.58 -6.51 -9.82
CA ILE A 320 10.82 -7.14 -9.35
C ILE A 320 11.90 -6.06 -9.34
N VAL A 321 12.41 -5.71 -8.16
CA VAL A 321 13.50 -4.74 -8.01
C VAL A 321 14.80 -5.48 -7.76
N THR A 322 15.73 -5.39 -8.69
CA THR A 322 17.10 -5.89 -8.54
C THR A 322 18.02 -4.71 -8.30
N LEU A 323 18.77 -4.70 -7.20
CA LEU A 323 19.95 -3.84 -7.11
C LEU A 323 21.11 -4.65 -7.66
N SER A 324 21.75 -4.24 -8.76
CA SER A 324 22.84 -5.02 -9.41
C SER A 324 24.17 -4.27 -9.56
N GLY A 325 24.22 -3.00 -9.14
CA GLY A 325 25.43 -2.17 -9.19
C GLY A 325 26.50 -2.52 -8.14
N ILE A 326 27.63 -1.80 -8.16
CA ILE A 326 28.66 -1.87 -7.10
C ILE A 326 28.53 -0.63 -6.23
N GLY A 327 27.99 -0.78 -5.02
CA GLY A 327 27.86 0.34 -4.08
C GLY A 327 26.87 0.11 -2.96
N THR A 328 26.24 1.20 -2.53
CA THR A 328 25.21 1.18 -1.48
C THR A 328 24.00 1.96 -1.95
N PHE A 329 22.81 1.46 -1.62
CA PHE A 329 21.56 2.17 -1.82
C PHE A 329 21.13 2.79 -0.49
N ASN A 330 20.89 4.10 -0.49
CA ASN A 330 20.46 4.84 0.68
C ASN A 330 18.95 5.12 0.56
N GLY A 331 18.13 4.56 1.46
CA GLY A 331 16.69 4.80 1.53
C GLY A 331 15.81 3.54 1.57
N ASN A 332 14.63 3.59 0.94
CA ASN A 332 13.60 2.55 0.99
C ASN A 332 13.33 1.90 -0.37
N ILE A 333 13.03 0.60 -0.36
CA ILE A 333 12.61 -0.17 -1.53
C ILE A 333 11.34 -0.91 -1.20
N VAL A 334 10.29 -0.65 -1.99
CA VAL A 334 9.04 -1.42 -2.00
C VAL A 334 8.99 -2.22 -3.29
N ALA A 335 8.89 -3.55 -3.17
CA ALA A 335 8.86 -4.44 -4.32
C ALA A 335 7.97 -5.66 -4.07
N HIS A 336 7.39 -6.24 -5.11
CA HIS A 336 6.83 -7.59 -4.98
C HIS A 336 7.97 -8.59 -4.69
N LYS A 337 9.05 -8.50 -5.48
CA LYS A 337 10.27 -9.25 -5.25
C LYS A 337 11.48 -8.32 -5.22
N TYR A 338 12.25 -8.40 -4.15
CA TYR A 338 13.56 -7.79 -4.06
C TYR A 338 14.65 -8.82 -4.40
N VAL A 339 15.61 -8.44 -5.25
CA VAL A 339 16.81 -9.23 -5.57
C VAL A 339 18.05 -8.41 -5.19
N GLY A 340 18.80 -8.90 -4.21
CA GLY A 340 20.06 -8.28 -3.79
C GLY A 340 21.24 -8.81 -4.57
N ASN A 341 21.88 -7.98 -5.40
CA ASN A 341 23.06 -8.33 -6.20
C ASN A 341 24.12 -7.20 -6.14
N ASN A 342 25.26 -7.43 -5.47
CA ASN A 342 26.42 -6.51 -5.39
C ASN A 342 26.23 -5.11 -4.73
N THR A 343 25.01 -4.59 -4.57
CA THR A 343 24.71 -3.32 -3.87
C THR A 343 23.97 -3.58 -2.56
N PHE A 344 24.33 -2.85 -1.49
CA PHE A 344 23.75 -3.05 -0.15
C PHE A 344 22.92 -1.86 0.32
N PRO A 345 21.65 -2.08 0.72
CA PRO A 345 20.85 -1.07 1.39
C PRO A 345 21.48 -0.66 2.73
N THR A 346 21.64 0.64 2.96
CA THR A 346 22.09 1.22 4.24
C THR A 346 20.92 1.32 5.23
N SER A 347 21.20 1.70 6.48
CA SER A 347 20.17 1.89 7.52
C SER A 347 19.42 3.23 7.44
N SER A 348 19.50 3.93 6.31
CA SER A 348 18.93 5.26 6.13
C SER A 348 17.52 5.14 5.57
N THR A 349 16.57 5.95 6.02
CA THR A 349 15.24 5.99 5.42
C THR A 349 15.03 7.23 4.56
N PHE A 350 14.16 7.10 3.57
CA PHE A 350 13.59 8.18 2.80
C PHE A 350 12.63 8.97 3.69
N PRO A 351 12.72 10.32 3.70
CA PRO A 351 11.78 11.14 4.45
C PRO A 351 10.44 11.15 3.73
N ASP A 352 9.51 10.34 4.22
CA ASP A 352 8.22 10.06 3.59
C ASP A 352 7.43 11.34 3.23
N LEU A 353 6.47 11.17 2.33
CA LEU A 353 5.67 12.25 1.75
C LEU A 353 4.23 12.10 2.18
N GLU A 354 3.56 13.22 2.38
CA GLU A 354 2.10 13.21 2.40
C GLU A 354 1.58 12.72 1.04
N LEU A 355 0.48 11.96 1.06
CA LEU A 355 -0.16 11.57 -0.17
C LEU A 355 -0.57 12.81 -0.97
N PRO A 356 -0.29 12.85 -2.29
CA PRO A 356 -0.73 13.98 -3.09
C PRO A 356 -2.24 14.09 -3.03
N ILE A 357 -2.71 15.28 -2.65
CA ILE A 357 -4.12 15.61 -2.66
C ILE A 357 -4.45 15.90 -4.11
N ASP A 358 -5.31 15.07 -4.71
CA ASP A 358 -5.80 15.30 -6.06
C ASP A 358 -6.76 16.50 -6.06
N ARG A 359 -6.22 17.71 -6.03
CA ARG A 359 -6.99 18.96 -6.10
C ARG A 359 -7.70 19.12 -7.46
N ASN A 360 -7.42 18.23 -8.42
CA ASN A 360 -8.07 18.18 -9.73
C ASN A 360 -9.27 17.22 -9.76
N ASN A 361 -9.50 16.42 -8.71
CA ASN A 361 -10.68 15.55 -8.55
C ASN A 361 -11.60 15.95 -7.39
N ASP A 362 -11.38 17.11 -6.76
CA ASP A 362 -12.47 17.78 -6.05
C ASP A 362 -13.50 18.19 -7.12
N VAL A 363 -14.43 17.28 -7.42
CA VAL A 363 -15.65 17.62 -8.16
C VAL A 363 -16.49 18.41 -7.16
N SER A 364 -16.08 19.65 -6.89
CA SER A 364 -16.88 20.61 -6.16
C SER A 364 -18.26 20.56 -6.79
N PRO A 365 -19.32 20.31 -6.01
CA PRO A 365 -20.61 20.03 -6.59
C PRO A 365 -21.03 21.22 -7.46
N LYS A 366 -21.62 20.94 -8.62
CA LYS A 366 -22.10 21.96 -9.56
C LYS A 366 -23.57 21.72 -9.85
N LEU A 367 -24.35 22.80 -9.81
CA LEU A 367 -25.71 22.80 -10.31
C LEU A 367 -25.65 23.12 -11.81
N ILE A 368 -25.84 22.11 -12.64
CA ILE A 368 -25.74 22.21 -14.11
C ILE A 368 -27.04 22.78 -14.69
N SER A 369 -28.18 22.40 -14.13
CA SER A 369 -29.50 22.95 -14.50
C SER A 369 -30.47 22.92 -13.33
N ALA A 370 -31.39 23.87 -13.33
CA ALA A 370 -32.52 23.93 -12.40
C ALA A 370 -33.84 23.69 -13.18
N PRO A 371 -34.82 23.00 -12.57
CA PRO A 371 -36.08 22.71 -13.22
C PRO A 371 -37.10 23.84 -13.03
N ASP A 372 -38.13 23.83 -13.89
CA ASP A 372 -39.33 24.65 -13.71
C ASP A 372 -40.44 23.84 -13.01
N VAL A 373 -41.45 24.54 -12.48
CA VAL A 373 -42.65 23.94 -11.91
C VAL A 373 -43.88 24.50 -12.60
N ASP A 374 -44.71 23.61 -13.13
CA ASP A 374 -45.96 23.94 -13.79
C ASP A 374 -47.15 23.53 -12.92
N PHE A 375 -47.94 24.52 -12.51
CA PHE A 375 -49.16 24.32 -11.74
C PHE A 375 -50.40 24.17 -12.63
N GLY A 376 -50.29 24.41 -13.95
CA GLY A 376 -51.39 24.32 -14.91
C GLY A 376 -52.40 25.48 -14.82
N SER A 377 -53.54 25.32 -15.49
CA SER A 377 -54.64 26.30 -15.51
C SER A 377 -55.80 25.84 -14.63
N HIS A 378 -56.24 26.72 -13.74
CA HIS A 378 -57.32 26.45 -12.78
C HIS A 378 -58.38 27.53 -12.83
N LYS A 379 -59.60 27.21 -12.39
CA LYS A 379 -60.66 28.21 -12.25
C LYS A 379 -60.36 29.06 -11.01
N MET A 380 -60.65 30.36 -11.08
CA MET A 380 -60.53 31.24 -9.92
C MET A 380 -61.38 30.69 -8.76
N ASN A 381 -60.82 30.68 -7.55
CA ASN A 381 -61.44 30.17 -6.33
C ASN A 381 -61.82 28.68 -6.35
N SER A 382 -61.29 27.86 -7.28
CA SER A 382 -61.60 26.42 -7.30
C SER A 382 -60.71 25.60 -6.37
N GLU A 383 -59.50 26.06 -6.08
CA GLU A 383 -58.50 25.34 -5.28
C GLU A 383 -57.85 26.32 -4.30
N THR A 384 -57.62 25.88 -3.06
CA THR A 384 -56.87 26.68 -2.06
C THR A 384 -55.37 26.36 -2.07
N SER A 385 -54.99 25.23 -2.67
CA SER A 385 -53.60 24.80 -2.80
C SER A 385 -53.41 23.86 -3.99
N LEU A 386 -52.23 23.92 -4.60
CA LEU A 386 -51.84 23.09 -5.74
C LEU A 386 -50.45 22.51 -5.53
N ILE A 387 -50.26 21.27 -5.98
CA ILE A 387 -48.94 20.65 -6.13
C ILE A 387 -48.56 20.74 -7.61
N GLY A 388 -47.42 21.36 -7.88
CA GLY A 388 -46.94 21.57 -9.23
C GLY A 388 -46.22 20.33 -9.79
N ASN A 389 -46.18 20.25 -11.11
CA ASN A 389 -45.43 19.23 -11.84
C ASN A 389 -44.08 19.79 -12.27
N TRP A 390 -43.01 19.09 -11.94
CA TRP A 390 -41.68 19.43 -12.42
C TRP A 390 -41.60 19.36 -13.95
N LYS A 391 -40.91 20.32 -14.55
CA LYS A 391 -40.62 20.41 -15.99
C LYS A 391 -39.13 20.60 -16.22
N GLY A 392 -38.62 19.99 -17.30
CA GLY A 392 -37.20 20.04 -17.65
C GLY A 392 -36.37 19.01 -16.89
N ASN A 393 -35.10 19.35 -16.66
CA ASN A 393 -34.13 18.52 -15.94
C ASN A 393 -33.57 19.30 -14.75
N CYS A 394 -33.14 18.58 -13.71
CA CYS A 394 -32.34 19.14 -12.63
C CYS A 394 -31.04 18.35 -12.55
N GLN A 395 -30.05 18.79 -13.32
CA GLN A 395 -28.75 18.12 -13.39
C GLN A 395 -27.79 18.70 -12.37
N VAL A 396 -27.13 17.82 -11.64
CA VAL A 396 -26.03 18.15 -10.74
C VAL A 396 -24.85 17.25 -11.07
N SER A 397 -23.64 17.75 -10.81
CA SER A 397 -22.44 16.91 -10.73
C SER A 397 -21.84 17.02 -9.35
N GLY A 398 -21.27 15.94 -8.84
CA GLY A 398 -20.54 15.88 -7.57
C GLY A 398 -19.99 14.49 -7.34
N GLU A 399 -19.31 14.30 -6.23
CA GLU A 399 -18.75 12.99 -5.90
C GLU A 399 -19.86 11.96 -5.62
N LYS A 400 -19.68 10.75 -6.14
CA LYS A 400 -20.60 9.64 -5.93
C LYS A 400 -20.80 9.38 -4.44
N SER A 401 -22.05 9.19 -4.03
CA SER A 401 -22.45 8.91 -2.64
C SER A 401 -22.13 10.02 -1.64
N LYS A 402 -21.66 11.21 -2.07
CA LYS A 402 -21.56 12.38 -1.20
C LYS A 402 -22.84 13.21 -1.25
N GLU A 403 -23.23 13.73 -0.09
CA GLU A 403 -24.41 14.58 0.03
C GLU A 403 -24.16 15.93 -0.65
N ILE A 404 -25.07 16.31 -1.54
CA ILE A 404 -25.19 17.65 -2.11
C ILE A 404 -26.40 18.32 -1.46
N LYS A 405 -26.19 19.49 -0.85
CA LYS A 405 -27.24 20.33 -0.28
C LYS A 405 -27.58 21.47 -1.24
N ILE A 406 -28.86 21.57 -1.59
CA ILE A 406 -29.39 22.58 -2.51
C ILE A 406 -30.45 23.40 -1.79
N ASN A 407 -30.23 24.71 -1.70
CA ASN A 407 -31.23 25.65 -1.23
C ASN A 407 -32.11 26.10 -2.40
N VAL A 408 -33.42 26.23 -2.14
CA VAL A 408 -34.41 26.80 -3.05
C VAL A 408 -35.08 27.98 -2.34
N GLU A 409 -35.10 29.14 -2.97
CA GLU A 409 -35.72 30.34 -2.42
C GLU A 409 -36.53 31.10 -3.49
N LEU A 410 -37.53 31.85 -3.05
CA LEU A 410 -38.31 32.72 -3.91
C LEU A 410 -37.53 34.00 -4.21
N ALA A 411 -37.01 34.12 -5.44
CA ALA A 411 -36.23 35.26 -5.90
C ALA A 411 -37.10 36.40 -6.45
N LYS A 412 -38.24 36.06 -7.06
CA LYS A 412 -39.29 37.01 -7.44
C LYS A 412 -40.65 36.43 -7.06
N GLN A 413 -41.47 37.27 -6.44
CA GLN A 413 -42.79 36.89 -5.98
C GLN A 413 -43.75 36.56 -7.12
N PHE A 414 -44.81 35.84 -6.78
CA PHE A 414 -45.84 35.41 -7.70
C PHE A 414 -46.59 36.62 -8.26
N THR A 415 -46.33 36.93 -9.53
CA THR A 415 -46.79 38.17 -10.17
C THR A 415 -47.56 37.82 -11.44
N SER A 416 -48.68 38.50 -11.65
CA SER A 416 -49.45 38.40 -12.90
C SER A 416 -48.73 39.09 -14.06
N GLU A 417 -49.07 38.73 -15.30
CA GLU A 417 -48.61 39.45 -16.50
C GLU A 417 -48.96 40.94 -16.48
N ASN A 418 -50.00 41.34 -15.75
CA ASN A 418 -50.44 42.73 -15.60
C ASN A 418 -49.71 43.49 -14.48
N GLY A 419 -48.78 42.85 -13.77
CA GLY A 419 -47.99 43.46 -12.70
C GLY A 419 -48.63 43.41 -11.31
N SER A 420 -49.83 42.84 -11.17
CA SER A 420 -50.46 42.60 -9.86
C SER A 420 -49.72 41.50 -9.10
N PHE A 421 -49.30 41.77 -7.87
CA PHE A 421 -48.64 40.81 -6.99
C PHE A 421 -49.65 39.99 -6.18
N ALA A 422 -49.40 38.69 -6.05
CA ALA A 422 -50.13 37.80 -5.16
C ALA A 422 -49.26 37.47 -3.94
N ASN A 423 -49.14 38.41 -3.00
CA ASN A 423 -48.18 38.29 -1.89
C ASN A 423 -48.64 37.40 -0.73
N ASP A 424 -49.92 37.08 -0.68
CA ASP A 424 -50.49 36.23 0.37
C ASP A 424 -50.42 34.73 0.05
N VAL A 425 -49.90 34.37 -1.14
CA VAL A 425 -49.63 32.98 -1.50
C VAL A 425 -48.39 32.45 -0.79
N SER A 426 -48.49 31.25 -0.23
CA SER A 426 -47.38 30.59 0.47
C SER A 426 -46.75 29.52 -0.41
N TRP A 427 -45.42 29.42 -0.35
CA TRP A 427 -44.64 28.44 -1.11
C TRP A 427 -44.00 27.43 -0.18
N GLN A 428 -44.22 26.14 -0.48
CA GLN A 428 -43.77 25.04 0.38
C GLN A 428 -43.10 23.94 -0.43
N LEU A 429 -41.97 23.45 0.08
CA LEU A 429 -41.30 22.26 -0.42
C LEU A 429 -41.80 21.07 0.39
N VAL A 430 -42.41 20.11 -0.31
CA VAL A 430 -43.03 18.91 0.28
C VAL A 430 -42.06 17.75 0.12
N LYS A 431 -41.37 17.36 1.20
CA LYS A 431 -40.57 16.14 1.21
C LYS A 431 -41.46 14.95 1.50
N ARG A 432 -41.40 13.93 0.65
CA ARG A 432 -42.04 12.62 0.84
C ARG A 432 -40.96 11.56 0.90
N ASP A 433 -41.02 10.67 1.89
CA ASP A 433 -39.93 9.72 2.17
C ASP A 433 -40.44 8.35 2.56
N TYR A 434 -40.04 7.34 1.78
CA TYR A 434 -40.38 5.92 1.97
C TYR A 434 -39.29 5.12 2.72
N SER A 435 -38.18 5.73 3.13
CA SER A 435 -37.02 5.01 3.68
C SER A 435 -37.32 4.21 4.96
N SER A 436 -38.38 4.56 5.68
CA SER A 436 -38.86 3.84 6.87
C SER A 436 -39.70 2.58 6.54
N GLY A 437 -39.97 2.31 5.26
CA GLY A 437 -40.95 1.32 4.81
C GLY A 437 -42.40 1.84 4.75
N SER A 438 -42.64 3.07 5.22
CA SER A 438 -43.93 3.78 5.12
C SER A 438 -43.72 5.22 4.64
N LEU A 439 -44.75 5.81 4.02
CA LEU A 439 -44.67 7.18 3.52
C LEU A 439 -44.72 8.18 4.68
N THR A 440 -43.63 8.92 4.86
CA THR A 440 -43.57 10.09 5.75
C THR A 440 -43.57 11.37 4.91
N THR A 441 -44.22 12.42 5.42
CA THR A 441 -44.31 13.72 4.72
C THR A 441 -43.89 14.85 5.66
N SER A 442 -43.04 15.75 5.18
CA SER A 442 -42.65 16.97 5.90
C SER A 442 -42.68 18.18 4.97
N LEU A 443 -43.05 19.34 5.53
CA LEU A 443 -43.18 20.60 4.79
C LEU A 443 -42.09 21.58 5.23
N GLN A 444 -41.51 22.29 4.26
CA GLN A 444 -40.61 23.41 4.49
C GLN A 444 -41.16 24.64 3.78
N ASP A 445 -41.48 25.70 4.52
CA ASP A 445 -41.89 26.98 3.94
C ASP A 445 -40.68 27.71 3.36
N PHE A 446 -40.81 28.24 2.14
CA PHE A 446 -39.79 29.06 1.51
C PHE A 446 -40.33 30.37 0.93
N THR A 447 -41.47 30.84 1.44
CA THR A 447 -42.09 32.11 1.04
C THR A 447 -41.18 33.30 1.37
N THR A 448 -40.46 33.24 2.49
CA THR A 448 -39.56 34.31 2.98
C THR A 448 -38.15 33.83 3.32
N THR A 449 -37.91 32.52 3.36
CA THR A 449 -36.61 31.89 3.65
C THR A 449 -36.29 30.83 2.59
N SER A 450 -35.08 30.28 2.58
CA SER A 450 -34.77 29.14 1.71
C SER A 450 -35.24 27.82 2.32
N ALA A 451 -35.78 26.92 1.48
CA ALA A 451 -35.97 25.51 1.80
C ALA A 451 -34.76 24.70 1.31
N ARG A 452 -34.54 23.52 1.91
CA ARG A 452 -33.39 22.66 1.60
C ARG A 452 -33.80 21.32 1.01
N ILE A 453 -33.06 20.94 -0.03
CA ILE A 453 -33.05 19.63 -0.67
C ILE A 453 -31.69 18.97 -0.39
N ASN A 454 -31.71 17.72 0.04
CA ASN A 454 -30.51 16.88 0.12
C ASN A 454 -30.57 15.82 -0.98
N TYR A 455 -29.47 15.63 -1.70
CA TYR A 455 -29.36 14.71 -2.82
C TYR A 455 -28.01 13.99 -2.81
N TRP A 456 -27.98 12.74 -3.29
CA TRP A 456 -26.76 11.93 -3.39
C TRP A 456 -26.62 11.43 -4.84
N PRO A 457 -25.62 11.91 -5.60
CA PRO A 457 -25.30 11.34 -6.91
C PRO A 457 -24.94 9.88 -6.76
N TRP A 458 -25.57 9.01 -7.54
CA TRP A 458 -25.37 7.56 -7.42
C TRP A 458 -24.69 6.94 -8.65
N GLN A 459 -24.63 7.66 -9.78
CA GLN A 459 -23.92 7.22 -10.97
C GLN A 459 -22.40 7.25 -10.76
N ASP A 460 -21.71 6.34 -11.42
CA ASP A 460 -20.24 6.22 -11.34
C ASP A 460 -19.50 7.41 -11.97
N ASP A 461 -20.14 8.14 -12.88
CA ASP A 461 -19.58 9.33 -13.52
C ASP A 461 -19.76 10.61 -12.68
N GLY A 462 -20.33 10.51 -11.48
CA GLY A 462 -20.57 11.65 -10.58
C GLY A 462 -21.68 12.60 -11.07
N THR A 463 -22.47 12.20 -12.07
CA THR A 463 -23.62 12.98 -12.53
C THR A 463 -24.93 12.50 -11.91
N GLY A 464 -25.91 13.40 -11.78
CA GLY A 464 -27.22 13.08 -11.22
C GLY A 464 -28.33 13.92 -11.86
N ASN A 465 -29.51 13.31 -12.03
CA ASN A 465 -30.73 14.02 -12.43
C ASN A 465 -31.81 13.81 -11.37
N LEU A 466 -31.98 14.81 -10.51
CA LEU A 466 -32.89 14.74 -9.35
C LEU A 466 -34.30 14.35 -9.75
N LEU A 467 -34.82 14.89 -10.86
CA LEU A 467 -36.21 14.64 -11.28
C LEU A 467 -36.42 13.21 -11.77
N SER A 468 -35.43 12.64 -12.46
CA SER A 468 -35.49 11.24 -12.91
C SER A 468 -35.45 10.29 -11.71
N ASP A 469 -34.57 10.59 -10.75
CA ASP A 469 -34.42 9.79 -9.53
C ASP A 469 -35.65 9.90 -8.63
N TRP A 470 -36.22 11.09 -8.47
CA TRP A 470 -37.45 11.29 -7.71
C TRP A 470 -38.65 10.60 -8.34
N SER A 471 -38.75 10.61 -9.67
CA SER A 471 -39.79 9.87 -10.39
C SER A 471 -39.66 8.37 -10.14
N TYR A 472 -38.44 7.85 -10.20
CA TYR A 472 -38.13 6.46 -9.88
C TYR A 472 -38.46 6.12 -8.41
N ASN A 473 -38.07 6.98 -7.47
CA ASN A 473 -38.36 6.83 -6.04
C ASN A 473 -39.87 6.80 -5.76
N LYS A 474 -40.63 7.68 -6.44
CA LYS A 474 -42.09 7.75 -6.34
C LYS A 474 -42.77 6.49 -6.90
N GLU A 475 -42.32 5.99 -8.05
CA GLU A 475 -42.86 4.78 -8.68
C GLU A 475 -42.56 3.52 -7.85
N LYS A 476 -41.31 3.38 -7.40
CA LYS A 476 -40.84 2.21 -6.66
C LYS A 476 -41.09 2.28 -5.16
N LYS A 477 -41.62 3.39 -4.66
CA LYS A 477 -41.87 3.65 -3.24
C LYS A 477 -40.62 3.42 -2.39
N GLN A 478 -39.50 4.00 -2.82
CA GLN A 478 -38.21 3.88 -2.15
C GLN A 478 -37.56 5.25 -2.02
N TYR A 479 -36.93 5.50 -0.89
CA TYR A 479 -36.23 6.76 -0.58
C TYR A 479 -37.10 8.02 -0.65
N SER A 480 -36.45 9.19 -0.56
CA SER A 480 -37.10 10.49 -0.57
C SER A 480 -37.23 11.10 -1.96
N PHE A 481 -38.28 11.90 -2.14
CA PHE A 481 -38.49 12.80 -3.26
C PHE A 481 -39.16 14.09 -2.80
N TYR A 482 -39.11 15.12 -3.63
CA TYR A 482 -39.64 16.45 -3.29
C TYR A 482 -40.65 16.91 -4.35
N ASP A 483 -41.74 17.49 -3.89
CA ASP A 483 -42.73 18.19 -4.71
C ASP A 483 -42.81 19.66 -4.26
N MET A 484 -43.30 20.53 -5.14
CA MET A 484 -43.53 21.94 -4.81
C MET A 484 -45.02 22.22 -4.67
N GLN A 485 -45.39 22.90 -3.60
CA GLN A 485 -46.76 23.27 -3.30
C GLN A 485 -46.88 24.79 -3.20
N VAL A 486 -47.93 25.32 -3.82
CA VAL A 486 -48.39 26.70 -3.63
C VAL A 486 -49.74 26.65 -2.92
N SER A 487 -49.95 27.51 -1.92
CA SER A 487 -51.19 27.55 -1.13
C SER A 487 -51.68 29.00 -0.95
N ASN A 488 -52.87 29.15 -0.36
CA ASN A 488 -53.61 30.41 -0.24
C ASN A 488 -54.00 31.00 -1.61
N LEU A 489 -54.30 30.15 -2.58
CA LEU A 489 -54.66 30.58 -3.94
C LEU A 489 -56.00 31.31 -4.02
N ASP A 490 -56.85 31.16 -3.00
CA ASP A 490 -58.11 31.89 -2.82
C ASP A 490 -57.92 33.40 -2.58
N THR A 491 -56.69 33.83 -2.27
CA THR A 491 -56.31 35.24 -2.16
C THR A 491 -56.13 35.94 -3.52
N ILE A 492 -56.10 35.17 -4.63
CA ILE A 492 -55.94 35.70 -5.98
C ILE A 492 -57.29 36.19 -6.52
N THR A 493 -57.41 37.51 -6.67
CA THR A 493 -58.67 38.15 -7.10
C THR A 493 -58.77 38.46 -8.59
N GLU A 494 -57.68 38.30 -9.34
CA GLU A 494 -57.60 38.67 -10.76
C GLU A 494 -57.32 37.44 -11.64
N ILE A 495 -57.99 37.37 -12.79
CA ILE A 495 -57.73 36.32 -13.79
C ILE A 495 -56.48 36.71 -14.57
N GLY A 496 -55.55 35.77 -14.73
CA GLY A 496 -54.37 35.97 -15.56
C GLY A 496 -53.36 34.85 -15.41
N ASN A 497 -52.28 34.94 -16.18
CA ASN A 497 -51.11 34.09 -16.00
C ASN A 497 -50.25 34.66 -14.89
N TYR A 498 -49.85 33.82 -13.95
CA TYR A 498 -48.99 34.18 -12.84
C TYR A 498 -47.69 33.40 -12.92
N THR A 499 -46.57 34.06 -12.63
CA THR A 499 -45.25 33.44 -12.59
C THR A 499 -44.48 33.88 -11.35
N ALA A 500 -43.60 33.00 -10.87
CA ALA A 500 -42.63 33.29 -9.82
C ALA A 500 -41.23 32.89 -10.32
N THR A 501 -40.18 33.49 -9.77
CA THR A 501 -38.81 33.09 -10.05
C THR A 501 -38.20 32.47 -8.82
N LEU A 502 -37.65 31.27 -8.96
CA LEU A 502 -36.92 30.57 -7.91
C LEU A 502 -35.42 30.72 -8.11
N ARG A 503 -34.67 30.85 -7.03
CA ARG A 503 -33.21 30.72 -7.04
C ARG A 503 -32.82 29.40 -6.39
N TRP A 504 -31.91 28.71 -7.05
CA TRP A 504 -31.33 27.45 -6.61
C TRP A 504 -29.85 27.67 -6.33
N THR A 505 -29.37 27.22 -5.18
CA THR A 505 -27.98 27.47 -4.76
C THR A 505 -27.41 26.27 -4.02
N LEU A 506 -26.17 25.91 -4.31
CA LEU A 506 -25.46 24.88 -3.56
C LEU A 506 -24.95 25.46 -2.23
N VAL A 507 -25.15 24.74 -1.13
CA VAL A 507 -24.82 25.25 0.22
C VAL A 507 -23.33 25.14 0.52
N ASP A 508 -22.73 24.02 0.13
CA ASP A 508 -21.36 23.65 0.49
C ASP A 508 -20.41 23.72 -0.74
N SER A 509 -20.71 24.60 -1.70
CA SER A 509 -19.93 24.79 -2.95
C SER A 509 -19.70 26.28 -3.24
N PRO A 510 -18.59 26.66 -3.91
CA PRO A 510 -18.30 28.05 -4.29
C PRO A 510 -19.40 28.75 -5.11
#